data_AF-A0A928F5X9-F1
#
_entry.id   AF-A0A928F5X9-F1
#
_cell.length_a   1.000
_cell.length_b   1.000
_cell.length_c   1.000
_cell.angle_alpha   90.00
_cell.angle_beta   90.00
_cell.angle_gamma   90.00
#
_symmetry.space_group_name_H-M   'P 1'
#
loop_
_entity.id
_entity.type
_entity.pdbx_description
1 polymer ?
#
loop_
_entity_poly.entity_id
_entity_poly.type
_entity_poly.pdbx_seq_one_letter_code
_entity_poly.pdbx_strand_id
1 'polypeptide(L)'
;MLNRTPQKNGDRTLYTILLCGNTVLLFVIYRVLIAYGEMTQKTIFSFVTMVTYLVLLLGFSLAYIIYNRFFWRWGITHEQLPDDWSATQKQAFLDTTAQRKDKSKWLLVIIFPLLVTFLFDAVELFLFDGIFRYLS
;
A
#
# COMPACT_ATOMS: atom_id res chain seq x y z
N MET A 1 -27.90 15.79 14.73
CA MET A 1 -26.64 16.31 14.18
C MET A 1 -25.49 15.71 14.98
N LEU A 2 -24.77 14.73 14.42
CA LEU A 2 -23.69 14.03 15.13
C LEU A 2 -22.43 14.88 15.13
N ASN A 3 -22.06 15.35 16.32
CA ASN A 3 -20.84 16.06 16.66
C ASN A 3 -19.62 15.17 16.31
N ARG A 4 -19.04 15.35 15.11
CA ARG A 4 -17.77 14.72 14.73
C ARG A 4 -16.65 15.46 15.47
N THR A 5 -16.27 14.91 16.62
CA THR A 5 -15.27 15.46 17.53
C THR A 5 -13.89 15.67 16.84
N PRO A 6 -13.11 16.67 17.29
CA PRO A 6 -11.80 17.04 16.71
C PRO A 6 -10.77 15.90 16.70
N GLN A 7 -10.96 14.86 17.51
CA GLN A 7 -10.11 13.67 17.59
C GLN A 7 -9.95 12.94 16.24
N LYS A 8 -11.03 12.82 15.46
CA LYS A 8 -11.03 12.10 14.17
C LYS A 8 -10.16 12.77 13.09
N ASN A 9 -9.93 14.08 13.20
CA ASN A 9 -9.06 14.81 12.26
C ASN A 9 -7.58 14.66 12.62
N GLY A 10 -7.23 14.58 13.91
CA GLY A 10 -5.86 14.34 14.36
C GLY A 10 -5.27 13.03 13.84
N ASP A 11 -6.06 11.94 13.91
CA ASP A 11 -5.63 10.63 13.42
C ASP A 11 -5.33 10.65 11.91
N ARG A 12 -6.19 11.32 11.12
CA ARG A 12 -6.01 11.41 9.66
C ARG A 12 -4.74 12.17 9.29
N THR A 13 -4.50 13.31 9.92
CA THR A 13 -3.28 14.09 9.69
C THR A 13 -2.03 13.29 10.06
N LEU A 14 -2.06 12.55 11.18
CA LEU A 14 -0.96 11.66 11.57
C LEU A 14 -0.73 10.57 10.52
N TYR A 15 -1.77 9.88 10.06
CA TYR A 15 -1.63 8.85 9.02
C TYR A 15 -1.09 9.42 7.72
N THR A 16 -1.49 10.63 7.31
CA THR A 16 -0.95 11.30 6.13
C THR A 16 0.53 11.63 6.31
N ILE A 17 0.93 12.18 7.45
CA ILE A 17 2.34 12.49 7.74
C ILE A 17 3.17 11.21 7.74
N LEU A 18 2.69 10.15 8.41
CA LEU A 18 3.36 8.85 8.42
C LEU A 18 3.48 8.24 7.03
N LEU A 19 2.42 8.34 6.22
CA LEU A 19 2.41 7.87 4.84
C LEU A 19 3.48 8.61 4.02
N CYS A 20 3.42 9.94 3.97
CA CYS A 20 4.37 10.76 3.22
C CYS A 20 5.80 10.57 3.72
N GLY A 21 6.01 10.59 5.04
CA GLY A 21 7.31 10.39 5.66
C GLY A 21 7.90 9.02 5.33
N ASN A 22 7.13 7.94 5.47
CA ASN A 22 7.58 6.59 5.13
C ASN A 22 7.80 6.42 3.62
N THR A 23 7.01 7.07 2.77
CA THR A 23 7.22 7.04 1.32
C THR A 23 8.57 7.64 0.95
N VAL A 24 8.86 8.86 1.44
CA VAL A 24 10.14 9.51 1.17
C VAL A 24 11.30 8.70 1.76
N LEU A 25 11.16 8.26 3.02
CA LEU A 25 12.22 7.52 3.71
C LEU A 25 12.55 6.20 3.01
N LEU A 26 11.55 5.37 2.70
CA LEU A 26 11.77 4.08 2.07
C LEU A 26 12.34 4.25 0.66
N PHE A 27 11.82 5.22 -0.11
CA PHE A 27 12.34 5.54 -1.43
C PHE A 27 13.81 5.96 -1.38
N VAL A 28 14.17 6.87 -0.47
CA VAL A 28 15.57 7.33 -0.31
C VAL A 28 16.46 6.18 0.12
N ILE A 29 16.05 5.38 1.10
CA ILE A 29 16.81 4.20 1.54
C ILE A 29 17.05 3.26 0.37
N TYR A 30 16.01 2.94 -0.39
CA TYR A 30 16.11 2.09 -1.57
C TYR A 30 17.10 2.64 -2.60
N ARG A 31 16.98 3.93 -2.98
CA ARG A 31 17.90 4.56 -3.95
C ARG A 31 19.34 4.57 -3.45
N VAL A 32 19.56 4.84 -2.16
CA VAL A 32 20.91 4.82 -1.57
C VAL A 32 21.51 3.41 -1.60
N LEU A 33 20.73 2.38 -1.29
CA LEU A 33 21.20 0.99 -1.34
C LEU A 33 21.56 0.56 -2.78
N ILE A 34 20.73 0.88 -3.76
CA ILE A 34 21.02 0.60 -5.18
C ILE A 34 22.28 1.35 -5.63
N ALA A 35 22.34 2.67 -5.39
CA ALA A 35 23.49 3.49 -5.77
C ALA A 35 24.79 3.00 -5.11
N TYR A 36 24.73 2.59 -3.83
CA TYR A 36 25.88 2.01 -3.14
C TYR A 36 26.33 0.68 -3.76
N GLY A 37 25.38 -0.20 -4.12
CA GLY A 37 25.68 -1.46 -4.80
C GLY A 37 26.35 -1.24 -6.16
N GLU A 38 25.88 -0.26 -6.92
CA GLU A 38 26.45 0.13 -8.22
C GLU A 38 27.84 0.75 -8.08
N MET A 39 28.02 1.72 -7.17
CA MET A 39 29.31 2.37 -6.92
C MET A 39 30.38 1.38 -6.49
N THR A 40 30.00 0.37 -5.71
CA THR A 40 30.93 -0.66 -5.23
C THR A 40 31.09 -1.85 -6.18
N GLN A 41 30.47 -1.81 -7.37
CA GLN A 41 30.46 -2.89 -8.36
C GLN A 41 29.96 -4.23 -7.78
N LYS A 42 29.07 -4.16 -6.78
CA LYS A 42 28.47 -5.31 -6.09
C LYS A 42 27.10 -5.61 -6.69
N THR A 43 27.07 -6.16 -7.90
CA THR A 43 25.83 -6.49 -8.61
C THR A 43 24.88 -7.39 -7.79
N ILE A 44 25.44 -8.32 -7.01
CA ILE A 44 24.66 -9.20 -6.12
C ILE A 44 23.91 -8.36 -5.06
N PHE A 45 24.52 -7.30 -4.54
CA PHE A 45 23.90 -6.45 -3.52
C PHE A 45 22.70 -5.68 -4.09
N SER A 46 22.86 -5.07 -5.28
CA SER A 46 21.75 -4.38 -5.95
C SER A 46 20.61 -5.36 -6.29
N PHE A 47 20.95 -6.56 -6.78
CA PHE A 47 19.96 -7.61 -7.06
C PHE A 47 19.18 -8.04 -5.82
N VAL A 48 19.87 -8.33 -4.71
CA VAL A 48 19.24 -8.71 -3.44
C VAL A 48 18.34 -7.58 -2.92
N THR A 49 18.78 -6.32 -3.03
CA THR A 49 17.99 -5.16 -2.64
C THR A 49 16.69 -5.06 -3.45
N MET A 50 16.79 -5.22 -4.78
CA MET A 50 15.64 -5.22 -5.69
C MET A 50 14.65 -6.35 -5.36
N VAL A 51 15.14 -7.59 -5.25
CA VAL A 51 14.29 -8.75 -4.94
C VAL A 51 13.62 -8.59 -3.57
N THR A 52 14.34 -8.07 -2.59
CA THR A 52 13.82 -7.89 -1.22
C THR A 52 12.62 -6.96 -1.21
N TYR A 53 12.71 -5.77 -1.83
CA TYR A 53 11.56 -4.85 -1.81
C TYR A 53 10.38 -5.38 -2.63
N LEU A 54 10.63 -6.10 -3.73
CA LEU A 54 9.59 -6.73 -4.54
C LEU A 54 8.83 -7.82 -3.77
N VAL A 55 9.56 -8.67 -3.05
CA VAL A 55 8.96 -9.69 -2.17
C VAL A 55 8.15 -9.05 -1.06
N LEU A 56 8.63 -7.95 -0.46
CA LEU A 56 7.87 -7.20 0.54
C LEU A 56 6.59 -6.61 -0.07
N LEU A 57 6.68 -5.97 -1.25
CA LEU A 57 5.52 -5.39 -1.93
C LEU A 57 4.46 -6.47 -2.21
N LEU A 58 4.87 -7.60 -2.77
CA LEU A 58 3.98 -8.72 -3.04
C LEU A 58 3.38 -9.27 -1.75
N GLY A 59 4.20 -9.54 -0.74
CA GLY A 59 3.77 -10.10 0.55
C GLY A 59 2.76 -9.22 1.27
N PHE A 60 3.03 -7.92 1.40
CA PHE A 60 2.10 -6.99 2.05
C PHE A 60 0.84 -6.78 1.22
N SER A 61 0.93 -6.74 -0.11
CA SER A 61 -0.24 -6.63 -0.98
C SER A 61 -1.16 -7.85 -0.85
N LEU A 62 -0.60 -9.07 -0.84
CA LEU A 62 -1.36 -10.29 -0.61
C LEU A 62 -1.97 -10.31 0.79
N ALA A 63 -1.21 -9.94 1.83
CA ALA A 63 -1.72 -9.83 3.19
C ALA A 63 -2.92 -8.85 3.27
N TYR A 64 -2.83 -7.70 2.59
CA TYR A 64 -3.93 -6.74 2.52
C TYR A 64 -5.15 -7.32 1.80
N ILE A 65 -4.98 -7.98 0.66
CA ILE A 65 -6.09 -8.57 -0.10
C ILE A 65 -6.78 -9.68 0.69
N ILE A 66 -5.99 -10.59 1.28
CA ILE A 66 -6.49 -11.73 2.07
C ILE A 66 -7.23 -11.22 3.31
N TYR A 67 -6.63 -10.27 4.05
CA TYR A 67 -7.24 -9.70 5.25
C TYR A 67 -8.57 -9.01 4.96
N ASN A 68 -8.67 -8.29 3.83
CA ASN A 68 -9.89 -7.62 3.41
C ASN A 68 -10.88 -8.55 2.69
N ARG A 69 -10.64 -9.87 2.63
CA ARG A 69 -11.46 -10.89 1.94
C ARG A 69 -11.78 -10.54 0.48
N PHE A 70 -10.76 -10.09 -0.26
CA PHE A 70 -10.87 -9.60 -1.64
C PHE A 70 -11.82 -8.38 -1.77
N PHE A 71 -11.62 -7.57 -2.81
CA PHE A 71 -12.40 -6.34 -3.04
C PHE A 71 -13.92 -6.57 -3.26
N TRP A 72 -14.38 -7.82 -3.27
CA TRP A 72 -15.76 -8.23 -3.55
C TRP A 72 -16.79 -7.74 -2.53
N ARG A 73 -16.37 -7.29 -1.34
CA ARG A 73 -17.28 -6.82 -0.29
C ARG A 73 -17.28 -5.29 -0.12
N TRP A 74 -16.62 -4.57 -1.01
CA TRP A 74 -16.57 -3.11 -0.94
C TRP A 74 -17.88 -2.50 -1.47
N GLY A 75 -18.55 -1.71 -0.62
CA GLY A 75 -19.74 -0.96 -1.02
C GLY A 75 -21.07 -1.70 -0.86
N ILE A 76 -21.09 -2.88 -0.23
CA ILE A 76 -22.33 -3.60 0.05
C ILE A 76 -23.20 -2.77 1.01
N THR A 77 -24.37 -2.34 0.53
CA THR A 77 -25.39 -1.68 1.34
C THR A 77 -26.33 -2.70 2.00
N HIS A 78 -27.10 -2.26 3.00
CA HIS A 78 -28.06 -3.14 3.71
C HIS A 78 -29.03 -3.87 2.77
N GLU A 79 -29.39 -3.22 1.68
CA GLU A 79 -30.32 -3.68 0.65
C GLU A 79 -29.72 -4.78 -0.25
N GLN A 80 -28.39 -4.86 -0.33
CA GLN A 80 -27.67 -5.87 -1.11
C GLN A 80 -27.35 -7.13 -0.30
N LEU A 81 -27.71 -7.15 0.98
CA LEU A 81 -27.55 -8.31 1.86
C LEU A 81 -28.79 -9.21 1.77
N PRO A 82 -28.64 -10.54 1.92
CA PRO A 82 -29.74 -11.50 1.78
C PRO A 82 -30.97 -11.13 2.61
N ASP A 83 -32.16 -11.27 2.04
CA ASP A 83 -33.42 -10.85 2.67
C ASP A 83 -33.83 -11.74 3.86
N ASP A 84 -33.29 -12.95 3.93
CA ASP A 84 -33.45 -13.89 5.05
C ASP A 84 -32.65 -13.48 6.29
N TRP A 85 -31.72 -12.53 6.17
CA TRP A 85 -30.93 -12.06 7.32
C TRP A 85 -31.70 -11.04 8.15
N SER A 86 -31.65 -11.20 9.48
CA SER A 86 -32.21 -10.19 10.39
C SER A 86 -31.47 -8.86 10.27
N ALA A 87 -32.13 -7.76 10.62
CA ALA A 87 -31.50 -6.43 10.67
C ALA A 87 -30.24 -6.42 11.57
N THR A 88 -30.25 -7.19 12.65
CA THR A 88 -29.10 -7.35 13.56
C THR A 88 -27.93 -8.09 12.91
N GLN A 89 -28.18 -9.14 12.12
CA GLN A 89 -27.16 -9.87 11.38
C GLN A 89 -26.56 -9.00 10.27
N LYS A 90 -27.41 -8.28 9.53
CA LYS A 90 -26.96 -7.33 8.50
C LYS A 90 -26.06 -6.25 9.10
N GLN A 91 -26.42 -5.69 10.26
CA GLN A 91 -25.61 -4.66 10.92
C GLN A 91 -24.27 -5.21 11.41
N ALA A 92 -24.27 -6.38 12.07
CA ALA A 92 -23.05 -7.02 12.55
C ALA A 92 -22.05 -7.33 11.41
N PHE A 93 -22.56 -7.70 10.24
CA PHE A 93 -21.74 -7.91 9.04
C PHE A 93 -21.08 -6.61 8.54
N LEU A 94 -21.84 -5.52 8.49
CA LEU A 94 -21.32 -4.21 8.07
C LEU A 94 -20.27 -3.68 9.07
N ASP A 95 -20.53 -3.81 10.36
CA ASP A 95 -19.60 -3.38 11.42
C ASP A 95 -18.29 -4.16 11.36
N THR A 96 -18.36 -5.48 11.15
CA THR A 96 -17.17 -6.33 10.97
C THR A 96 -16.36 -5.90 9.75
N THR A 97 -17.03 -5.51 8.67
CA THR A 97 -16.38 -5.05 7.44
C THR A 97 -15.73 -3.67 7.63
N ALA A 98 -16.39 -2.77 8.35
CA ALA A 98 -15.86 -1.45 8.69
C ALA A 98 -14.61 -1.54 9.60
N GLN A 99 -14.65 -2.40 10.63
CA GLN A 99 -13.50 -2.63 11.52
C GLN A 99 -12.28 -3.18 10.77
N ARG A 100 -12.48 -4.12 9.83
CA ARG A 100 -11.39 -4.66 9.02
C ARG A 100 -10.77 -3.60 8.12
N LYS A 101 -11.60 -2.76 7.49
CA LYS A 101 -11.11 -1.63 6.68
C LYS A 101 -10.28 -0.66 7.52
N ASP A 102 -10.66 -0.43 8.77
CA ASP A 102 -9.93 0.47 9.66
C ASP A 102 -8.58 -0.11 10.09
N LYS A 103 -8.55 -1.39 10.47
CA LYS A 103 -7.32 -2.11 10.84
C LYS A 103 -6.34 -2.26 9.66
N SER A 104 -6.86 -2.43 8.44
CA SER A 104 -6.00 -2.62 7.25
C SER A 104 -5.35 -1.34 6.72
N LYS A 105 -5.75 -0.15 7.20
CA LYS A 105 -5.12 1.13 6.84
C LYS A 105 -3.63 1.17 7.17
N TRP A 106 -3.22 0.53 8.26
CA TRP A 106 -1.81 0.51 8.65
C TRP A 106 -0.93 -0.22 7.62
N LEU A 107 -1.46 -1.27 6.97
CA LEU A 107 -0.75 -1.95 5.88
C LEU A 107 -0.52 -1.02 4.68
N LEU A 108 -1.45 -0.10 4.40
CA LEU A 108 -1.30 0.87 3.31
C LEU A 108 -0.14 1.84 3.55
N VAL A 109 0.20 2.12 4.81
CA VAL A 109 1.38 2.95 5.16
C VAL A 109 2.68 2.27 4.75
N ILE A 110 2.70 0.94 4.56
CA ILE A 110 3.86 0.17 4.10
C ILE A 110 3.77 -0.10 2.59
N ILE A 111 2.60 -0.53 2.11
CA ILE A 111 2.39 -0.89 0.70
C ILE A 111 2.59 0.32 -0.21
N PHE A 112 2.08 1.49 0.18
CA PHE A 112 2.13 2.67 -0.68
C PHE A 112 3.58 3.16 -0.94
N PRO A 113 4.47 3.31 0.05
CA PRO A 113 5.90 3.53 -0.19
C PRO A 113 6.55 2.55 -1.18
N LEU A 114 6.29 1.25 -1.00
CA LEU A 114 6.85 0.19 -1.85
C LEU A 114 6.32 0.30 -3.28
N LEU A 115 5.02 0.60 -3.43
CA LEU A 115 4.37 0.79 -4.71
C LEU A 115 4.87 2.04 -5.43
N VAL A 116 5.07 3.14 -4.73
CA VAL A 116 5.70 4.35 -5.30
C VAL A 116 7.12 4.04 -5.79
N THR A 117 7.92 3.35 -4.97
CA THR A 117 9.27 2.93 -5.35
C THR A 117 9.26 2.08 -6.61
N PHE A 118 8.38 1.08 -6.67
CA PHE A 118 8.19 0.24 -7.86
C PHE A 118 7.78 1.03 -9.10
N LEU A 119 6.89 2.02 -8.96
CA LEU A 119 6.47 2.86 -10.08
C LEU A 119 7.63 3.70 -10.63
N PHE A 120 8.50 4.23 -9.76
CA PHE A 120 9.70 4.94 -10.18
C PHE A 120 10.66 4.03 -10.95
N ASP A 121 10.92 2.83 -10.44
CA ASP A 121 11.76 1.84 -11.14
C ASP A 121 11.17 1.45 -12.50
N ALA A 122 9.85 1.24 -12.56
CA ALA A 122 9.17 0.93 -13.82
C ALA A 122 9.30 2.09 -14.82
N VAL A 123 9.15 3.33 -14.37
CA VAL A 123 9.35 4.52 -15.21
C VAL A 123 10.80 4.61 -15.70
N GLU A 124 11.79 4.36 -14.84
CA GLU A 124 13.21 4.34 -15.21
C GLU A 124 13.50 3.28 -16.27
N LEU A 125 13.07 2.04 -16.03
CA LEU A 125 13.32 0.91 -16.92
C LEU A 125 12.56 0.98 -18.25
N PHE A 126 11.29 1.41 -18.24
CA PHE A 126 10.46 1.40 -19.45
C PHE A 126 10.55 2.70 -20.25
N LEU A 127 10.64 3.86 -19.58
CA LEU A 127 10.66 5.14 -20.29
C LEU A 127 12.09 5.60 -20.55
N PHE A 128 12.97 5.61 -19.54
CA PHE A 128 14.31 6.17 -19.73
C PHE A 128 15.21 5.20 -20.50
N ASP A 129 15.38 3.97 -20.04
CA ASP A 129 16.22 2.98 -20.75
C ASP A 129 15.65 2.64 -22.14
N GLY A 130 14.32 2.55 -22.24
CA GLY A 130 13.63 2.31 -23.51
C GLY A 130 13.88 3.40 -24.55
N ILE A 131 13.79 4.67 -24.16
CA ILE A 131 14.05 5.81 -25.06
C ILE A 131 15.54 5.91 -25.40
N PHE A 132 16.44 5.77 -24.41
CA PHE A 132 17.88 5.89 -24.65
C PHE A 132 18.41 4.80 -25.59
N ARG A 133 17.93 3.55 -25.49
CA ARG A 133 18.28 2.49 -26.44
C ARG A 133 17.77 2.71 -27.86
N TYR A 134 16.69 3.48 -28.03
CA TYR A 134 16.16 3.80 -29.36
C TYR A 134 16.89 4.98 -30.03
N LEU A 135 17.53 5.84 -29.23
CA LEU A 135 18.25 7.03 -29.69
C LEU A 135 19.77 6.82 -29.85
N SER A 136 20.33 5.71 -29.36
CA SER A 136 21.74 5.32 -29.52
C SER A 136 21.95 4.36 -30.68
#